data_AF-A0A2G9LWG3-F1
#
_entry.id   AF-A0A2G9LWG3-F1
#
_cell.length_a   1.000
_cell.length_b   1.000
_cell.length_c   1.000
_cell.angle_alpha   90.00
_cell.angle_beta   90.00
_cell.angle_gamma   90.00
#
_symmetry.space_group_name_H-M   'P 1'
#
loop_
_entity.id
_entity.type
_entity.pdbx_description
1 polymer ?
#
loop_
_entity_poly.entity_id
_entity_poly.type
_entity_poly.pdbx_seq_one_letter_code
_entity_poly.pdbx_strand_id
1 'polypeptide(L)'
;MSRMRYCVCITGPTVDDARRQMESVMADPDARGDGVLMELRADRITDITPELVTELVNLAQECIIFTLRSSEEGGNCSLPNDERIALYQAAADAAYWDIDESSGLWDALAIKKGSVAGAGGSNSQSGQHIPQRILSRHDIQGTETVGNILSWYIKAFSHGADIAKYAGMAVDDADGFTVLHALDQWRSHAQVIGIAMGGLGRHTRILGPLLGSAIAYCAGGWDDAQEQEGTQRTAEAGTLAAPGQYTLHELRDVFCLSSHSTRTRVYGIVGNPVAHSLSPLLHNRIFRHFGIDAIYVHFAVQDFMTFIREARRMPLRLGGLSVTAPCKHDAYHACQLLDDASETAEAVNTIIAEASISTRILSGFNTDGQAVAEVLESHLREGIDEHFLEQLEDVLRETEVAQVKPVAECPRPMQQTDAETPEAASLDRGAWVDETQQQSRREEVQDPTEPSPIQSPAGAQGVLHDKKVLILGAGGAARAIAHSLRQRGCALTISNRT
;
A
#
# COMPACT_ATOMS: atom_id res chain seq x y z
N MET A 1 10.94 -9.36 19.09
CA MET A 1 9.91 -8.54 18.40
C MET A 1 8.57 -9.12 18.77
N SER A 2 7.58 -8.29 19.12
CA SER A 2 6.19 -8.75 19.27
C SER A 2 5.74 -9.34 17.93
N ARG A 3 5.00 -10.45 17.96
CA ARG A 3 4.36 -11.01 16.75
C ARG A 3 3.44 -9.94 16.15
N MET A 4 3.41 -9.83 14.82
CA MET A 4 2.49 -8.94 14.11
C MET A 4 1.05 -9.29 14.47
N ARG A 5 0.24 -8.29 14.83
CA ARG A 5 -1.19 -8.48 15.07
C ARG A 5 -1.97 -7.95 13.88
N TYR A 6 -2.70 -8.84 13.22
CA TYR A 6 -3.67 -8.45 12.19
C TYR A 6 -5.03 -8.25 12.84
N CYS A 7 -5.80 -7.30 12.32
CA CYS A 7 -7.17 -7.05 12.76
C CYS A 7 -8.10 -6.96 11.55
N VAL A 8 -9.09 -7.84 11.48
CA VAL A 8 -10.08 -7.84 10.40
C VAL A 8 -11.29 -7.00 10.82
N CYS A 9 -11.62 -5.98 10.04
CA CYS A 9 -12.77 -5.11 10.34
C CYS A 9 -14.09 -5.78 9.93
N ILE A 10 -14.94 -6.09 10.91
CA ILE A 10 -16.30 -6.62 10.74
C ILE A 10 -17.24 -5.45 10.52
N THR A 11 -17.86 -5.40 9.33
CA THR A 11 -18.66 -4.25 8.85
C THR A 11 -20.07 -4.63 8.40
N GLY A 12 -20.53 -5.85 8.68
CA GLY A 12 -21.88 -6.32 8.35
C GLY A 12 -22.96 -5.35 8.86
N PRO A 13 -23.93 -4.95 8.02
CA PRO A 13 -24.91 -3.91 8.37
C PRO A 13 -26.00 -4.40 9.35
N THR A 14 -26.13 -5.72 9.51
CA THR A 14 -27.02 -6.38 10.46
C THR A 14 -26.23 -7.29 11.41
N VAL A 15 -26.86 -7.68 12.52
CA VAL A 15 -26.26 -8.64 13.47
C VAL A 15 -25.93 -9.97 12.78
N ASP A 16 -26.80 -10.46 11.91
CA ASP A 16 -26.58 -11.72 11.21
C ASP A 16 -25.43 -11.62 10.20
N ASP A 17 -25.28 -10.46 9.53
CA ASP A 17 -24.14 -10.21 8.64
C ASP A 17 -22.83 -10.15 9.42
N ALA A 18 -22.80 -9.41 10.53
CA ALA A 18 -21.63 -9.33 11.40
C ALA A 18 -21.27 -10.72 11.95
N ARG A 19 -22.25 -11.50 12.40
CA ARG A 19 -22.07 -12.88 12.88
C ARG A 19 -21.42 -13.76 11.81
N ARG A 20 -21.95 -13.75 10.58
CA ARG A 20 -21.40 -14.53 9.46
C ARG A 20 -19.97 -14.13 9.12
N GLN A 21 -19.65 -12.84 9.12
CA GLN A 21 -18.27 -12.38 8.90
C GLN A 21 -17.32 -12.88 9.99
N MET A 22 -17.73 -12.76 11.26
CA MET A 22 -16.94 -13.25 12.40
C MET A 22 -16.73 -14.75 12.33
N GLU A 23 -17.77 -15.52 12.01
CA GLU A 23 -17.68 -16.98 11.83
C GLU A 23 -16.75 -17.35 10.67
N SER A 24 -16.76 -16.61 9.57
CA SER A 24 -15.85 -16.81 8.43
C SER A 24 -14.39 -16.58 8.84
N VAL A 25 -14.09 -15.47 9.52
CA VAL A 25 -12.74 -15.17 10.02
C VAL A 25 -12.30 -16.24 11.02
N MET A 26 -13.20 -16.65 11.93
CA MET A 26 -12.90 -17.72 12.86
C MET A 26 -12.75 -19.06 12.15
N ALA A 27 -13.42 -19.35 11.04
CA ALA A 27 -13.29 -20.64 10.35
C ALA A 27 -11.93 -20.80 9.65
N ASP A 28 -11.25 -19.70 9.32
CA ASP A 28 -9.91 -19.71 8.73
C ASP A 28 -8.87 -20.25 9.75
N PRO A 29 -8.28 -21.44 9.50
CA PRO A 29 -7.28 -22.05 10.40
C PRO A 29 -6.03 -21.18 10.57
N ASP A 30 -5.64 -20.46 9.52
CA ASP A 30 -4.45 -19.61 9.54
C ASP A 30 -4.73 -18.36 10.37
N ALA A 31 -5.94 -17.79 10.27
CA ALA A 31 -6.35 -16.67 11.11
C ALA A 31 -6.37 -17.04 12.61
N ARG A 32 -6.84 -18.25 12.96
CA ARG A 32 -6.75 -18.76 14.34
C ARG A 32 -5.30 -18.95 14.80
N GLY A 33 -4.46 -19.56 13.97
CA GLY A 33 -3.05 -19.82 14.28
C GLY A 33 -2.21 -18.54 14.46
N ASP A 34 -2.62 -17.46 13.78
CA ASP A 34 -1.99 -16.14 13.86
C ASP A 34 -2.52 -15.25 14.98
N GLY A 35 -3.60 -15.65 15.67
CA GLY A 35 -4.22 -14.82 16.70
C GLY A 35 -4.78 -13.53 16.13
N VAL A 36 -5.42 -13.62 14.96
CA VAL A 36 -6.04 -12.48 14.28
C VAL A 36 -7.16 -11.90 15.15
N LEU A 37 -7.13 -10.58 15.34
CA LEU A 37 -8.19 -9.83 16.00
C LEU A 37 -9.32 -9.53 15.02
N MET A 38 -10.52 -9.30 15.54
CA MET A 38 -11.68 -8.83 14.78
C MET A 38 -12.15 -7.50 15.35
N GLU A 39 -12.21 -6.45 14.54
CA GLU A 39 -12.81 -5.17 14.94
C GLU A 39 -14.29 -5.19 14.63
N LEU A 40 -15.13 -5.29 15.66
CA LEU A 40 -16.58 -5.16 15.52
C LEU A 40 -16.95 -3.68 15.38
N ARG A 41 -17.26 -3.24 14.15
CA ARG A 41 -17.79 -1.90 13.87
C ARG A 41 -19.27 -1.83 14.23
N ALA A 42 -19.57 -1.81 15.52
CA ALA A 42 -20.94 -1.78 16.03
C ALA A 42 -21.71 -0.54 15.55
N ASP A 43 -21.02 0.55 15.20
CA ASP A 43 -21.64 1.74 14.60
C ASP A 43 -22.29 1.46 13.23
N ARG A 44 -21.87 0.40 12.52
CA ARG A 44 -22.44 0.02 11.22
C ARG A 44 -23.63 -0.94 11.32
N ILE A 45 -23.90 -1.49 12.50
CA ILE A 45 -25.00 -2.43 12.72
C ILE A 45 -26.26 -1.64 13.05
N THR A 46 -27.32 -1.88 12.27
CA THR A 46 -28.62 -1.27 12.50
C THR A 46 -29.26 -1.82 13.79
N ASP A 47 -29.86 -0.95 14.59
CA ASP A 47 -30.59 -1.29 15.83
C ASP A 47 -29.79 -2.10 16.86
N ILE A 48 -28.48 -1.83 17.00
CA ILE A 48 -27.62 -2.51 17.97
C ILE A 48 -28.02 -2.19 19.42
N THR A 49 -28.19 -3.24 20.25
CA THR A 49 -28.52 -3.12 21.69
C THR A 49 -27.43 -3.74 22.57
N PRO A 50 -27.38 -3.43 23.88
CA PRO A 50 -26.44 -4.05 24.83
C PRO A 50 -26.48 -5.58 24.83
N GLU A 51 -27.65 -6.18 24.70
CA GLU A 51 -27.81 -7.64 24.66
C GLU A 51 -27.15 -8.25 23.42
N LEU A 52 -27.35 -7.60 22.25
CA LEU A 52 -26.74 -8.02 20.98
C LEU A 52 -25.23 -7.82 20.97
N VAL A 53 -24.74 -6.74 21.58
CA VAL A 53 -23.29 -6.53 21.78
C VAL A 53 -22.70 -7.66 22.63
N THR A 54 -23.34 -7.98 23.75
CA THR A 54 -22.90 -9.07 24.64
C THR A 54 -22.86 -10.40 23.89
N GLU A 55 -23.87 -10.68 23.06
CA GLU A 55 -23.93 -11.87 22.21
C GLU A 55 -22.75 -11.95 21.22
N LEU A 56 -22.54 -10.89 20.43
CA LEU A 56 -21.49 -10.86 19.39
C LEU A 56 -20.08 -10.91 20.00
N VAL A 57 -19.84 -10.22 21.12
CA VAL A 57 -18.55 -10.27 21.81
C VAL A 57 -18.28 -11.67 22.35
N ASN A 58 -19.27 -12.33 22.94
CA ASN A 58 -19.11 -13.70 23.47
C ASN A 58 -18.86 -14.75 22.38
N LEU A 59 -19.34 -14.52 21.16
CA LEU A 59 -19.11 -15.41 20.02
C LEU A 59 -17.61 -15.56 19.69
N ALA A 60 -16.87 -14.45 19.74
CA ALA A 60 -15.46 -14.40 19.36
C ALA A 60 -14.49 -14.23 20.55
N GLN A 61 -15.03 -14.15 21.77
CA GLN A 61 -14.27 -14.10 23.02
C GLN A 61 -13.17 -13.01 22.99
N GLU A 62 -11.97 -13.31 23.51
CA GLU A 62 -10.83 -12.38 23.62
C GLU A 62 -10.15 -12.05 22.27
N CYS A 63 -10.81 -12.29 21.12
CA CYS A 63 -10.31 -11.87 19.82
C CYS A 63 -10.97 -10.58 19.31
N ILE A 64 -11.81 -9.92 20.11
CA ILE A 64 -12.60 -8.75 19.67
C ILE A 64 -12.01 -7.41 20.11
N ILE A 65 -11.95 -6.48 19.15
CA ILE A 65 -11.89 -5.05 19.37
C ILE A 65 -13.30 -4.50 19.17
N PHE A 66 -13.92 -3.99 20.22
CA PHE A 66 -15.23 -3.34 20.12
C PHE A 66 -15.05 -1.86 19.79
N THR A 67 -15.69 -1.41 18.71
CA THR A 67 -15.58 -0.03 18.20
C THR A 67 -16.96 0.58 17.96
N LEU A 68 -17.20 1.76 18.54
CA LEU A 68 -18.30 2.65 18.17
C LEU A 68 -17.73 3.96 17.64
N ARG A 69 -17.57 4.06 16.31
CA ARG A 69 -17.00 5.25 15.67
C ARG A 69 -18.07 6.32 15.45
N SER A 70 -17.83 7.53 15.96
CA SER A 70 -18.68 8.70 15.77
C SER A 70 -18.75 9.12 14.30
N SER A 71 -19.84 9.79 13.93
CA SER A 71 -19.98 10.41 12.60
C SER A 71 -18.94 11.49 12.33
N GLU A 72 -18.47 12.19 13.37
CA GLU A 72 -17.40 13.20 13.27
C GLU A 72 -16.05 12.58 12.87
N GLU A 73 -15.80 11.33 13.26
CA GLU A 73 -14.60 10.56 12.93
C GLU A 73 -14.81 9.57 11.77
N GLY A 74 -15.86 9.75 10.95
CA GLY A 74 -16.11 8.94 9.75
C GLY A 74 -16.80 7.59 10.01
N GLY A 75 -17.41 7.41 11.17
CA GLY A 75 -18.32 6.30 11.48
C GLY A 75 -19.79 6.65 11.28
N ASN A 76 -20.65 5.76 11.77
CA ASN A 76 -22.10 5.91 11.67
C ASN A 76 -22.79 6.20 13.01
N CYS A 77 -22.04 6.30 14.11
CA CYS A 77 -22.62 6.50 15.44
C CYS A 77 -22.95 7.98 15.68
N SER A 78 -24.23 8.24 15.98
CA SER A 78 -24.75 9.55 16.42
C SER A 78 -25.35 9.50 17.83
N LEU A 79 -25.15 8.39 18.54
CA LEU A 79 -25.70 8.18 19.89
C LEU A 79 -25.06 9.12 20.91
N PRO A 80 -25.81 9.56 21.93
CA PRO A 80 -25.25 10.31 23.04
C PRO A 80 -24.31 9.43 23.89
N ASN A 81 -23.39 10.07 24.62
CA ASN A 81 -22.31 9.35 25.30
C ASN A 81 -22.80 8.37 26.37
N ASP A 82 -23.91 8.62 27.04
CA ASP A 82 -24.52 7.71 28.01
C ASP A 82 -24.96 6.38 27.37
N GLU A 83 -25.61 6.44 26.21
CA GLU A 83 -25.96 5.26 25.42
C GLU A 83 -24.72 4.54 24.89
N ARG A 84 -23.72 5.29 24.39
CA ARG A 84 -22.43 4.71 23.95
C ARG A 84 -21.73 3.98 25.09
N ILE A 85 -21.70 4.57 26.29
CA ILE A 85 -21.11 3.97 27.49
C ILE A 85 -21.81 2.64 27.83
N ALA A 86 -23.13 2.58 27.75
CA ALA A 86 -23.87 1.34 28.00
C ALA A 86 -23.48 0.22 27.03
N LEU A 87 -23.28 0.55 25.74
CA LEU A 87 -22.80 -0.41 24.74
C LEU A 87 -21.35 -0.85 24.98
N TYR A 88 -20.44 0.06 25.35
CA TYR A 88 -19.08 -0.33 25.76
C TYR A 88 -19.09 -1.24 26.98
N GLN A 89 -19.91 -0.93 27.99
CA GLN A 89 -20.06 -1.76 29.19
C GLN A 89 -20.61 -3.16 28.87
N ALA A 90 -21.49 -3.28 27.88
CA ALA A 90 -21.96 -4.57 27.38
C ALA A 90 -20.85 -5.38 26.68
N ALA A 91 -19.85 -4.69 26.11
CA ALA A 91 -18.66 -5.29 25.52
C ALA A 91 -17.52 -5.54 26.53
N ALA A 92 -17.82 -5.77 27.82
CA ALA A 92 -16.81 -5.96 28.88
C ALA A 92 -15.89 -7.18 28.66
N ASP A 93 -16.35 -8.19 27.93
CA ASP A 93 -15.56 -9.39 27.61
C ASP A 93 -14.70 -9.24 26.35
N ALA A 94 -14.74 -8.08 25.68
CA ALA A 94 -13.86 -7.81 24.54
C ALA A 94 -12.39 -7.69 24.98
N ALA A 95 -11.46 -8.05 24.11
CA ALA A 95 -10.03 -7.84 24.40
C ALA A 95 -9.66 -6.36 24.40
N TYR A 96 -10.27 -5.58 23.50
CA TYR A 96 -10.03 -4.16 23.36
C TYR A 96 -11.31 -3.36 23.22
N TRP A 97 -11.30 -2.14 23.77
CA TRP A 97 -12.22 -1.08 23.40
C TRP A 97 -11.47 -0.04 22.57
N ASP A 98 -11.91 0.21 21.33
CA ASP A 98 -11.42 1.32 20.51
C ASP A 98 -12.36 2.51 20.65
N ILE A 99 -11.90 3.51 21.40
CA ILE A 99 -12.68 4.66 21.85
C ILE A 99 -12.19 5.91 21.12
N ASP A 100 -13.05 6.51 20.30
CA ASP A 100 -12.79 7.74 19.57
C ASP A 100 -12.65 8.98 20.45
N GLU A 101 -12.09 10.07 19.89
CA GLU A 101 -11.97 11.36 20.57
C GLU A 101 -13.32 12.09 20.59
N SER A 102 -14.21 11.64 21.48
CA SER A 102 -15.46 12.34 21.75
C SER A 102 -15.45 12.97 23.14
N SER A 103 -16.16 14.09 23.28
CA SER A 103 -16.14 14.93 24.48
C SER A 103 -16.43 14.15 25.75
N GLY A 104 -15.41 13.91 26.58
CA GLY A 104 -15.52 13.25 27.88
C GLY A 104 -15.70 11.73 27.86
N LEU A 105 -15.78 11.09 26.69
CA LEU A 105 -15.99 9.63 26.61
C LEU A 105 -14.76 8.86 27.13
N TRP A 106 -13.56 9.35 26.85
CA TRP A 106 -12.32 8.79 27.39
C TRP A 106 -12.28 8.81 28.91
N ASP A 107 -12.75 9.88 29.54
CA ASP A 107 -12.74 9.99 31.00
C ASP A 107 -13.89 9.19 31.62
N ALA A 108 -15.04 9.14 30.96
CA ALA A 108 -16.20 8.36 31.42
C ALA A 108 -15.94 6.84 31.39
N LEU A 109 -15.22 6.38 30.36
CA LEU A 109 -14.77 4.99 30.23
C LEU A 109 -13.38 4.75 30.86
N ALA A 110 -12.86 5.72 31.63
CA ALA A 110 -11.62 5.53 32.34
C ALA A 110 -11.80 4.44 33.41
N ILE A 111 -11.06 3.35 33.23
CA ILE A 111 -11.05 2.26 34.20
C ILE A 111 -10.28 2.74 35.42
N LYS A 112 -10.97 2.96 36.54
CA LYS A 112 -10.33 3.19 37.83
C LYS A 112 -9.61 1.90 38.26
N LYS A 113 -8.31 1.79 37.98
CA LYS A 113 -7.45 0.75 38.57
C LYS A 113 -7.36 0.97 40.09
N GLY A 114 -8.34 0.43 40.82
CA GLY A 114 -8.32 0.20 42.27
C GLY A 114 -9.00 1.24 43.17
N SER A 115 -10.23 0.94 43.56
CA SER A 115 -10.72 1.14 44.94
C SER A 115 -11.34 -0.17 45.45
N VAL A 116 -10.54 -1.25 45.49
CA VAL A 116 -10.89 -2.44 46.28
C VAL A 116 -9.93 -2.49 47.47
N ALA A 117 -10.25 -1.70 48.47
CA ALA A 117 -9.75 -1.89 49.82
C ALA A 117 -10.95 -1.85 50.78
N GLY A 118 -11.34 -3.02 51.27
CA GLY A 118 -12.16 -3.18 52.46
C GLY A 118 -13.62 -3.60 52.25
N ALA A 119 -13.89 -4.90 52.30
CA ALA A 119 -14.56 -5.56 53.43
C ALA A 119 -14.84 -7.03 53.07
N GLY A 120 -14.56 -7.93 54.01
CA GLY A 120 -14.41 -9.37 53.78
C GLY A 120 -15.67 -10.11 53.34
N GLY A 121 -15.44 -11.20 52.60
CA GLY A 121 -16.42 -12.19 52.22
C GLY A 121 -15.77 -13.22 51.28
N SER A 122 -15.76 -14.48 51.69
CA SER A 122 -15.10 -15.61 51.04
C SER A 122 -15.64 -15.95 49.64
N ASN A 123 -14.71 -16.27 48.74
CA ASN A 123 -14.81 -17.16 47.57
C ASN A 123 -15.93 -16.93 46.53
N SER A 124 -15.58 -16.15 45.50
CA SER A 124 -15.70 -16.58 44.10
C SER A 124 -14.55 -15.96 43.28
N GLN A 125 -13.75 -16.83 42.66
CA GLN A 125 -12.77 -16.44 41.64
C GLN A 125 -13.52 -16.10 40.34
N SER A 126 -13.63 -14.80 40.05
CA SER A 126 -13.75 -14.29 38.68
C SER A 126 -13.24 -12.85 38.74
N GLY A 127 -11.93 -12.66 38.62
CA GLY A 127 -11.40 -11.31 38.42
C GLY A 127 -12.03 -10.80 37.12
N GLN A 128 -12.86 -9.76 37.20
CA GLN A 128 -13.45 -9.15 36.01
C GLN A 128 -12.33 -8.87 35.02
N HIS A 129 -12.40 -9.50 33.83
CA HIS A 129 -11.54 -9.13 32.72
C HIS A 129 -11.85 -7.68 32.37
N ILE A 130 -10.80 -6.88 32.21
CA ILE A 130 -10.91 -5.45 31.91
C ILE A 130 -10.32 -5.27 30.52
N PRO A 131 -11.13 -4.83 29.53
CA PRO A 131 -10.65 -4.60 28.17
C PRO A 131 -9.52 -3.58 28.13
N GLN A 132 -8.52 -3.85 27.28
CA GLN A 132 -7.46 -2.88 26.99
C GLN A 132 -8.02 -1.72 26.15
N ARG A 133 -7.48 -0.52 26.34
CA ARG A 133 -8.02 0.69 25.73
C ARG A 133 -7.18 1.14 24.55
N ILE A 134 -7.78 1.15 23.38
CA ILE A 134 -7.27 1.84 22.20
C ILE A 134 -7.93 3.21 22.17
N LEU A 135 -7.17 4.28 22.47
CA LEU A 135 -7.70 5.63 22.35
C LEU A 135 -7.31 6.19 20.98
N SER A 136 -8.31 6.49 20.17
CA SER A 136 -8.13 6.76 18.75
C SER A 136 -8.63 8.13 18.34
N ARG A 137 -8.06 8.65 17.25
CA ARG A 137 -8.55 9.84 16.54
C ARG A 137 -8.43 9.62 15.05
N HIS A 138 -9.44 10.10 14.35
CA HIS A 138 -9.51 10.07 12.89
C HIS A 138 -9.70 11.48 12.35
N ASP A 139 -8.69 12.00 11.65
CA ASP A 139 -8.78 13.28 10.96
C ASP A 139 -9.23 13.01 9.51
N ILE A 140 -10.54 13.11 9.27
CA ILE A 140 -11.13 12.80 7.96
C ILE A 140 -10.81 13.83 6.87
N GLN A 141 -10.35 15.03 7.26
CA GLN A 141 -10.09 16.15 6.34
C GLN A 141 -8.65 16.20 5.82
N GLY A 142 -7.71 15.54 6.51
CA GLY A 142 -6.29 15.63 6.17
C GLY A 142 -5.42 14.90 7.20
N THR A 143 -4.11 14.94 6.99
CA THR A 143 -3.13 14.39 7.93
C THR A 143 -2.44 15.51 8.70
N GLU A 144 -2.33 15.34 10.01
CA GLU A 144 -1.69 16.29 10.90
C GLU A 144 -0.17 16.27 10.79
N THR A 145 0.48 17.33 11.29
CA THR A 145 1.95 17.38 11.34
C THR A 145 2.52 16.30 12.27
N VAL A 146 3.78 15.90 12.05
CA VAL A 146 4.49 14.95 12.94
C VAL A 146 4.38 15.36 14.41
N GLY A 147 4.58 16.65 14.72
CA GLY A 147 4.49 17.16 16.09
C GLY A 147 3.10 17.03 16.70
N ASN A 148 2.04 17.26 15.91
CA ASN A 148 0.66 17.10 16.35
C ASN A 148 0.30 15.62 16.56
N ILE A 149 0.75 14.72 15.67
CA ILE A 149 0.57 13.26 15.84
C ILE A 149 1.28 12.76 17.12
N LEU A 150 2.51 13.22 17.38
CA LEU A 150 3.23 12.84 18.61
C LEU A 150 2.54 13.40 19.87
N SER A 151 2.07 14.64 19.81
CA SER A 151 1.30 15.27 20.90
C SER A 151 0.00 14.52 21.16
N TRP A 152 -0.64 14.03 20.09
CA TRP A 152 -1.82 13.19 20.16
C TRP A 152 -1.56 11.89 20.91
N TYR A 153 -0.50 11.15 20.56
CA TYR A 153 -0.12 9.94 21.29
C TYR A 153 0.09 10.23 22.78
N ILE A 154 0.81 11.30 23.12
CA ILE A 154 1.04 11.71 24.52
C ILE A 154 -0.30 11.98 25.23
N LYS A 155 -1.22 12.71 24.59
CA LYS A 155 -2.55 12.99 25.13
C LYS A 155 -3.31 11.69 25.40
N ALA A 156 -3.40 10.78 24.43
CA ALA A 156 -4.05 9.49 24.59
C ALA A 156 -3.49 8.70 25.79
N PHE A 157 -2.15 8.62 25.93
CA PHE A 157 -1.55 7.94 27.08
C PHE A 157 -1.81 8.64 28.42
N SER A 158 -1.88 9.97 28.45
CA SER A 158 -2.26 10.69 29.68
C SER A 158 -3.69 10.42 30.14
N HIS A 159 -4.58 9.99 29.22
CA HIS A 159 -5.94 9.53 29.52
C HIS A 159 -6.03 8.01 29.72
N GLY A 160 -4.90 7.31 29.85
CA GLY A 160 -4.85 5.89 30.20
C GLY A 160 -5.13 4.95 29.02
N ALA A 161 -4.69 5.32 27.81
CA ALA A 161 -4.59 4.40 26.69
C ALA A 161 -3.59 3.27 26.96
N ASP A 162 -3.94 2.04 26.58
CA ASP A 162 -2.96 0.95 26.44
C ASP A 162 -2.32 0.99 25.04
N ILE A 163 -3.09 1.45 24.04
CA ILE A 163 -2.63 1.73 22.68
C ILE A 163 -3.17 3.09 22.23
N ALA A 164 -2.32 3.97 21.70
CA ALA A 164 -2.77 5.22 21.08
C ALA A 164 -2.85 5.07 19.56
N LYS A 165 -3.97 5.46 18.94
CA LYS A 165 -4.22 5.29 17.50
C LYS A 165 -4.46 6.65 16.83
N TYR A 166 -3.76 6.87 15.72
CA TYR A 166 -3.91 8.02 14.85
C TYR A 166 -4.22 7.56 13.42
N ALA A 167 -5.26 8.13 12.81
CA ALA A 167 -5.61 7.90 11.42
C ALA A 167 -5.97 9.20 10.69
N GLY A 168 -5.08 9.71 9.84
CA GLY A 168 -5.35 10.91 9.03
C GLY A 168 -5.76 10.57 7.60
N MET A 169 -6.54 11.40 6.91
CA MET A 169 -6.77 11.25 5.47
C MET A 169 -5.57 11.78 4.69
N ALA A 170 -4.99 10.98 3.79
CA ALA A 170 -3.95 11.48 2.90
C ALA A 170 -4.57 12.28 1.75
N VAL A 171 -4.29 13.58 1.71
CA VAL A 171 -4.72 14.53 0.70
C VAL A 171 -3.58 14.91 -0.26
N ASP A 172 -2.32 14.75 0.16
CA ASP A 172 -1.14 14.93 -0.68
C ASP A 172 -0.12 13.77 -0.55
N ASP A 173 0.93 13.81 -1.37
CA ASP A 173 1.98 12.78 -1.41
C ASP A 173 2.88 12.73 -0.17
N ALA A 174 2.90 13.78 0.66
CA ALA A 174 3.72 13.87 1.86
C ALA A 174 3.05 13.25 3.08
N ASP A 175 1.72 13.26 3.14
CA ASP A 175 0.93 12.81 4.30
C ASP A 175 1.27 11.41 4.80
N GLY A 176 1.38 10.45 3.88
CA GLY A 176 1.76 9.08 4.25
C GLY A 176 3.15 9.02 4.91
N PHE A 177 4.11 9.78 4.38
CA PHE A 177 5.44 9.90 4.97
C PHE A 177 5.43 10.63 6.31
N THR A 178 4.56 11.62 6.50
CA THR A 178 4.36 12.31 7.78
C THR A 178 3.96 11.31 8.88
N VAL A 179 3.02 10.40 8.59
CA VAL A 179 2.64 9.33 9.53
C VAL A 179 3.81 8.38 9.80
N LEU A 180 4.55 7.95 8.77
CA LEU A 180 5.73 7.10 8.94
C LEU A 180 6.82 7.76 9.79
N HIS A 181 7.05 9.07 9.60
CA HIS A 181 7.98 9.84 10.41
C HIS A 181 7.54 9.97 11.86
N ALA A 182 6.25 10.14 12.13
CA ALA A 182 5.73 10.13 13.49
C ALA A 182 5.93 8.78 14.19
N LEU A 183 5.74 7.67 13.47
CA LEU A 183 6.01 6.33 13.98
C LEU A 183 7.49 6.12 14.29
N ASP A 184 8.39 6.51 13.38
CA ASP A 184 9.85 6.39 13.60
C ASP A 184 10.36 7.26 14.76
N GLN A 185 9.80 8.47 14.92
CA GLN A 185 10.15 9.36 16.03
C GLN A 185 9.59 8.90 17.37
N TRP A 186 8.57 8.04 17.38
CA TRP A 186 8.01 7.48 18.60
C TRP A 186 8.97 6.46 19.23
N ARG A 187 9.85 6.94 20.12
CA ARG A 187 10.89 6.12 20.77
C ARG A 187 10.46 5.45 22.08
N SER A 188 9.17 5.49 22.41
CA SER A 188 8.65 4.85 23.63
C SER A 188 8.40 3.35 23.41
N HIS A 189 8.40 2.58 24.50
CA HIS A 189 7.93 1.19 24.47
C HIS A 189 6.39 1.09 24.44
N ALA A 190 5.69 2.21 24.61
CA ALA A 190 4.24 2.26 24.55
C ALA A 190 3.75 2.04 23.11
N GLN A 191 2.65 1.29 22.97
CA GLN A 191 2.14 0.81 21.69
C GLN A 191 1.35 1.90 20.97
N VAL A 192 1.71 2.22 19.73
CA VAL A 192 0.99 3.19 18.90
C VAL A 192 0.53 2.57 17.58
N ILE A 193 -0.48 3.16 16.97
CA ILE A 193 -0.96 2.82 15.64
C ILE A 193 -1.01 4.11 14.83
N GLY A 194 -0.36 4.13 13.66
CA GLY A 194 -0.36 5.26 12.74
C GLY A 194 -0.79 4.81 11.35
N ILE A 195 -1.82 5.46 10.80
CA ILE A 195 -2.38 5.16 9.48
C ILE A 195 -2.61 6.47 8.73
N ALA A 196 -2.22 6.51 7.46
CA ALA A 196 -2.75 7.46 6.50
C ALA A 196 -3.79 6.74 5.64
N MET A 197 -5.04 7.21 5.69
CA MET A 197 -6.17 6.66 4.95
C MET A 197 -6.15 7.11 3.49
N GLY A 198 -6.93 6.43 2.64
CA GLY A 198 -7.04 6.77 1.22
C GLY A 198 -5.97 6.09 0.34
N GLY A 199 -6.08 6.31 -0.97
CA GLY A 199 -5.17 5.70 -1.95
C GLY A 199 -3.73 6.17 -1.79
N LEU A 200 -3.52 7.46 -1.52
CA LEU A 200 -2.19 8.05 -1.32
C LEU A 200 -1.52 7.52 -0.05
N GLY A 201 -2.28 7.38 1.03
CA GLY A 201 -1.80 6.87 2.32
C GLY A 201 -1.68 5.35 2.42
N ARG A 202 -2.15 4.60 1.42
CA ARG A 202 -2.29 3.13 1.45
C ARG A 202 -0.99 2.40 1.84
N HIS A 203 0.16 2.92 1.42
CA HIS A 203 1.48 2.38 1.76
C HIS A 203 1.77 2.35 3.27
N THR A 204 1.16 3.25 4.07
CA THR A 204 1.34 3.28 5.54
C THR A 204 0.77 2.04 6.23
N ARG A 205 -0.22 1.37 5.63
CA ARG A 205 -0.79 0.12 6.17
C ARG A 205 0.18 -1.07 6.08
N ILE A 206 1.17 -0.97 5.19
CA ILE A 206 2.24 -1.97 5.02
C ILE A 206 3.51 -1.52 5.74
N LEU A 207 3.93 -0.26 5.55
CA LEU A 207 5.20 0.26 6.05
C LEU A 207 5.14 0.72 7.52
N GLY A 208 3.98 1.15 8.00
CA GLY A 208 3.79 1.54 9.40
C GLY A 208 4.08 0.42 10.39
N PRO A 209 3.62 -0.83 10.16
CA PRO A 209 3.97 -1.97 11.00
C PRO A 209 5.49 -2.23 11.11
N LEU A 210 6.28 -1.99 10.05
CA LEU A 210 7.75 -2.09 10.11
C LEU A 210 8.36 -1.03 11.04
N LEU A 211 7.67 0.09 11.24
CA LEU A 211 8.04 1.20 12.13
C LEU A 211 7.36 1.12 13.51
N GLY A 212 6.74 -0.01 13.85
CA GLY A 212 6.19 -0.24 15.18
C GLY A 212 4.70 0.05 15.34
N SER A 213 3.95 0.28 14.26
CA SER A 213 2.48 0.30 14.32
C SER A 213 1.97 -1.05 14.86
N ALA A 214 1.22 -0.99 15.96
CA ALA A 214 1.00 -2.15 16.83
C ALA A 214 -0.04 -3.16 16.33
N ILE A 215 -0.91 -2.75 15.40
CA ILE A 215 -1.98 -3.55 14.80
C ILE A 215 -2.11 -3.17 13.31
N ALA A 216 -2.16 -4.16 12.43
CA ALA A 216 -2.41 -4.00 11.00
C ALA A 216 -3.90 -4.28 10.69
N TYR A 217 -4.66 -3.23 10.38
CA TYR A 217 -6.09 -3.35 10.07
C TYR A 217 -6.33 -3.77 8.62
N CYS A 218 -7.19 -4.77 8.44
CA CYS A 218 -7.54 -5.43 7.20
C CYS A 218 -9.03 -5.24 6.90
N ALA A 219 -9.40 -5.25 5.63
CA ALA A 219 -10.80 -5.31 5.21
C ALA A 219 -11.41 -6.68 5.57
N GLY A 220 -12.64 -6.69 6.09
CA GLY A 220 -13.36 -7.92 6.42
C GLY A 220 -14.18 -8.54 5.31
N GLY A 221 -14.45 -7.81 4.21
CA GLY A 221 -15.23 -8.29 3.07
C GLY A 221 -16.69 -8.61 3.43
N TRP A 222 -17.65 -8.13 2.62
CA TRP A 222 -19.04 -8.55 2.65
C TRP A 222 -19.52 -8.66 1.22
N ASP A 223 -19.56 -9.87 0.65
CA ASP A 223 -20.16 -10.09 -0.66
C ASP A 223 -21.38 -11.00 -0.50
N ASP A 224 -22.56 -10.42 -0.75
CA ASP A 224 -23.73 -11.15 -1.28
C ASP A 224 -23.64 -11.25 -2.83
N ALA A 225 -22.60 -10.71 -3.46
CA ALA A 225 -22.32 -10.88 -4.87
C ALA A 225 -21.67 -12.27 -5.07
N GLN A 226 -22.38 -13.15 -5.77
CA GLN A 226 -21.83 -14.41 -6.27
C GLN A 226 -20.46 -14.17 -6.92
N GLU A 227 -19.50 -15.02 -6.56
CA GLU A 227 -18.18 -15.15 -7.20
C GLU A 227 -18.25 -14.87 -8.71
N GLN A 228 -17.81 -13.69 -9.14
CA GLN A 228 -17.45 -13.46 -10.53
C GLN A 228 -15.97 -13.83 -10.67
N GLU A 229 -15.71 -15.02 -11.22
CA GLU A 229 -14.38 -15.57 -11.50
C GLU A 229 -13.50 -14.55 -12.26
N GLY A 230 -12.27 -14.34 -11.79
CA GLY A 230 -11.22 -13.57 -12.48
C GLY A 230 -10.94 -12.16 -11.95
N THR A 231 -11.74 -11.63 -11.02
CA THR A 231 -11.43 -10.37 -10.33
C THR A 231 -10.64 -10.67 -9.06
N GLN A 232 -9.45 -10.08 -8.92
CA GLN A 232 -8.75 -10.05 -7.62
C GLN A 232 -9.73 -9.62 -6.53
N ARG A 233 -9.64 -10.22 -5.33
CA ARG A 233 -10.35 -9.77 -4.13
C ARG A 233 -9.86 -8.37 -3.72
N THR A 234 -10.10 -7.36 -4.54
CA THR A 234 -10.12 -5.98 -4.09
C THR A 234 -11.44 -5.83 -3.34
N ALA A 235 -11.37 -5.61 -2.03
CA ALA A 235 -12.55 -5.33 -1.24
C ALA A 235 -13.38 -4.22 -1.93
N GLU A 236 -14.62 -4.55 -2.32
CA GLU A 236 -15.52 -3.58 -2.94
C GLU A 236 -15.72 -2.38 -2.01
N ALA A 237 -15.93 -1.18 -2.57
CA ALA A 237 -15.99 0.06 -1.82
C ALA A 237 -16.99 0.06 -0.64
N GLY A 238 -18.03 -0.79 -0.68
CA GLY A 238 -19.02 -0.97 0.40
C GLY A 238 -18.58 -1.87 1.56
N THR A 239 -17.49 -2.62 1.41
CA THR A 239 -16.99 -3.61 2.39
C THR A 239 -15.79 -3.10 3.20
N LEU A 240 -15.28 -1.93 2.82
CA LEU A 240 -14.13 -1.28 3.45
C LEU A 240 -14.59 -0.52 4.70
N ALA A 241 -13.98 -0.82 5.84
CA ALA A 241 -14.20 -0.04 7.05
C ALA A 241 -13.63 1.39 6.92
N ALA A 242 -12.53 1.53 6.18
CA ALA A 242 -11.89 2.79 5.82
C ALA A 242 -11.22 2.71 4.43
N PRO A 243 -11.07 3.84 3.71
CA PRO A 243 -10.42 3.84 2.40
C PRO A 243 -8.98 3.30 2.42
N GLY A 244 -8.64 2.53 1.39
CA GLY A 244 -7.29 2.00 1.16
C GLY A 244 -6.90 0.78 1.99
N GLN A 245 -7.84 0.05 2.62
CA GLN A 245 -7.49 -1.20 3.32
C GLN A 245 -7.07 -2.30 2.34
N TYR A 246 -6.20 -3.17 2.82
CA TYR A 246 -5.85 -4.43 2.19
C TYR A 246 -6.66 -5.56 2.85
N THR A 247 -6.85 -6.65 2.13
CA THR A 247 -7.36 -7.90 2.71
C THR A 247 -6.32 -8.55 3.64
N LEU A 248 -6.77 -9.46 4.51
CA LEU A 248 -5.86 -10.25 5.35
C LEU A 248 -4.86 -11.04 4.49
N HIS A 249 -5.33 -11.66 3.42
CA HIS A 249 -4.50 -12.43 2.48
C HIS A 249 -3.38 -11.56 1.88
N GLU A 250 -3.68 -10.34 1.44
CA GLU A 250 -2.63 -9.45 0.92
C GLU A 250 -1.57 -9.14 1.97
N LEU A 251 -1.96 -8.72 3.18
CA LEU A 251 -0.99 -8.35 4.22
C LEU A 251 -0.18 -9.54 4.77
N ARG A 252 -0.82 -10.71 4.91
CA ARG A 252 -0.19 -11.92 5.44
C ARG A 252 0.61 -12.68 4.39
N ASP A 253 0.03 -12.91 3.21
CA ASP A 253 0.54 -13.90 2.25
C ASP A 253 1.26 -13.25 1.07
N VAL A 254 0.89 -12.01 0.70
CA VAL A 254 1.60 -11.25 -0.35
C VAL A 254 2.75 -10.46 0.28
N PHE A 255 2.43 -9.60 1.25
CA PHE A 255 3.41 -8.72 1.88
C PHE A 255 4.17 -9.34 3.05
N CYS A 256 3.72 -10.47 3.60
CA CYS A 256 4.36 -11.18 4.72
C CYS A 256 4.88 -10.25 5.82
N LEU A 257 4.03 -9.34 6.31
CA LEU A 257 4.45 -8.28 7.25
C LEU A 257 5.19 -8.81 8.49
N SER A 258 4.89 -10.03 8.94
CA SER A 258 5.54 -10.69 10.07
C SER A 258 7.03 -11.04 9.84
N SER A 259 7.47 -11.08 8.58
CA SER A 259 8.83 -11.44 8.16
C SER A 259 9.77 -10.26 7.99
N HIS A 260 9.27 -9.03 8.16
CA HIS A 260 10.02 -7.81 7.84
C HIS A 260 10.38 -7.00 9.10
N SER A 261 11.38 -6.13 8.93
CA SER A 261 11.88 -5.23 9.98
C SER A 261 12.24 -3.87 9.40
N THR A 262 12.70 -2.94 10.24
CA THR A 262 13.25 -1.64 9.79
C THR A 262 14.49 -1.77 8.90
N ARG A 263 15.12 -2.96 8.83
CA ARG A 263 16.26 -3.24 7.94
C ARG A 263 15.84 -3.67 6.53
N THR A 264 14.60 -4.13 6.37
CA THR A 264 14.04 -4.58 5.10
C THR A 264 14.11 -3.45 4.07
N ARG A 265 14.56 -3.77 2.86
CA ARG A 265 14.60 -2.78 1.76
C ARG A 265 13.20 -2.61 1.17
N VAL A 266 12.76 -1.37 1.05
CA VAL A 266 11.48 -1.01 0.45
C VAL A 266 11.69 -0.74 -1.04
N TYR A 267 10.92 -1.44 -1.86
CA TYR A 267 10.74 -1.20 -3.27
C TYR A 267 9.28 -0.83 -3.53
N GLY A 268 8.97 -0.28 -4.69
CA GLY A 268 7.58 -0.06 -5.03
C GLY A 268 7.32 0.39 -6.46
N ILE A 269 6.05 0.32 -6.84
CA ILE A 269 5.56 0.85 -8.11
C ILE A 269 4.93 2.22 -7.86
N VAL A 270 5.35 3.21 -8.64
CA VAL A 270 4.90 4.60 -8.56
C VAL A 270 4.08 4.95 -9.80
N GLY A 271 2.89 5.52 -9.60
CA GLY A 271 2.06 6.01 -10.69
C GLY A 271 0.64 6.36 -10.23
N ASN A 272 -0.22 6.71 -11.19
CA ASN A 272 -1.62 7.01 -10.90
C ASN A 272 -2.50 6.85 -12.15
N PRO A 273 -3.48 5.92 -12.15
CA PRO A 273 -3.79 4.96 -11.10
C PRO A 273 -2.73 3.84 -11.01
N VAL A 274 -2.53 3.29 -9.80
CA VAL A 274 -1.52 2.22 -9.57
C VAL A 274 -2.05 1.02 -8.78
N ALA A 275 -3.24 1.12 -8.19
CA ALA A 275 -3.78 0.13 -7.27
C ALA A 275 -3.93 -1.28 -7.87
N HIS A 276 -4.17 -1.38 -9.18
CA HIS A 276 -4.32 -2.65 -9.92
C HIS A 276 -2.99 -3.24 -10.42
N SER A 277 -1.85 -2.59 -10.13
CA SER A 277 -0.56 -3.12 -10.56
C SER A 277 -0.29 -4.46 -9.88
N LEU A 278 0.06 -5.47 -10.69
CA LEU A 278 0.48 -6.80 -10.23
C LEU A 278 1.95 -6.82 -9.75
N SER A 279 2.70 -5.71 -9.92
CA SER A 279 4.12 -5.65 -9.55
C SER A 279 4.38 -6.03 -8.09
N PRO A 280 3.58 -5.58 -7.09
CA PRO A 280 3.78 -6.03 -5.72
C PRO A 280 3.55 -7.52 -5.51
N LEU A 281 2.57 -8.13 -6.19
CA LEU A 281 2.38 -9.59 -6.12
C LEU A 281 3.60 -10.33 -6.66
N LEU A 282 4.06 -9.93 -7.86
CA LEU A 282 5.20 -10.54 -8.53
C LEU A 282 6.50 -10.38 -7.73
N HIS A 283 6.86 -9.16 -7.38
CA HIS A 283 8.16 -8.89 -6.75
C HIS A 283 8.24 -9.43 -5.33
N ASN A 284 7.19 -9.36 -4.52
CA ASN A 284 7.24 -9.96 -3.17
C ASN A 284 7.39 -11.49 -3.23
N ARG A 285 6.77 -12.16 -4.21
CA ARG A 285 6.98 -13.60 -4.44
C ARG A 285 8.40 -13.90 -4.87
N ILE A 286 8.96 -13.13 -5.79
CA ILE A 286 10.36 -13.26 -6.21
C ILE A 286 11.30 -13.06 -5.02
N PHE A 287 11.11 -12.00 -4.23
CA PHE A 287 11.92 -11.73 -3.04
C PHE A 287 11.86 -12.89 -2.06
N ARG A 288 10.68 -13.44 -1.79
CA ARG A 288 10.52 -14.61 -0.93
C ARG A 288 11.21 -15.85 -1.48
N HIS A 289 11.01 -16.15 -2.76
CA HIS A 289 11.61 -17.32 -3.41
C HIS A 289 13.14 -17.31 -3.31
N PHE A 290 13.76 -16.13 -3.50
CA PHE A 290 15.21 -15.96 -3.41
C PHE A 290 15.72 -15.57 -2.02
N GLY A 291 14.87 -15.51 -0.99
CA GLY A 291 15.26 -15.15 0.38
C GLY A 291 15.82 -13.71 0.51
N ILE A 292 15.37 -12.79 -0.34
CA ILE A 292 15.77 -11.38 -0.33
C ILE A 292 14.93 -10.63 0.71
N ASP A 293 15.59 -10.02 1.71
CA ASP A 293 14.94 -9.16 2.71
C ASP A 293 14.52 -7.80 2.09
N ALA A 294 13.43 -7.85 1.34
CA ALA A 294 12.83 -6.74 0.66
C ALA A 294 11.31 -6.86 0.64
N ILE A 295 10.64 -5.70 0.60
CA ILE A 295 9.19 -5.59 0.43
C ILE A 295 8.89 -4.65 -0.73
N TYR A 296 7.97 -5.04 -1.60
CA TYR A 296 7.56 -4.25 -2.75
C TYR A 296 6.13 -3.74 -2.55
N VAL A 297 5.87 -2.43 -2.61
CA VAL A 297 4.55 -1.84 -2.31
C VAL A 297 4.02 -0.95 -3.44
N HIS A 298 2.74 -0.57 -3.34
CA HIS A 298 2.15 0.46 -4.21
C HIS A 298 2.39 1.86 -3.63
N PHE A 299 2.77 2.81 -4.48
CA PHE A 299 2.79 4.23 -4.18
C PHE A 299 1.90 4.96 -5.20
N ALA A 300 0.67 5.28 -4.80
CA ALA A 300 -0.19 6.17 -5.58
C ALA A 300 0.35 7.60 -5.43
N VAL A 301 0.57 8.29 -6.55
CA VAL A 301 1.24 9.60 -6.55
C VAL A 301 0.51 10.64 -7.37
N GLN A 302 0.43 11.88 -6.87
CA GLN A 302 -0.12 13.02 -7.61
C GLN A 302 1.00 13.90 -8.17
N ASP A 303 1.97 14.27 -7.33
CA ASP A 303 3.15 15.07 -7.64
C ASP A 303 4.41 14.23 -7.37
N PHE A 304 5.05 13.77 -8.46
CA PHE A 304 6.18 12.87 -8.38
C PHE A 304 7.40 13.49 -7.66
N MET A 305 7.62 14.79 -7.81
CA MET A 305 8.77 15.48 -7.22
C MET A 305 8.64 15.58 -5.69
N THR A 306 7.44 15.86 -5.18
CA THR A 306 7.13 15.82 -3.75
C THR A 306 7.26 14.41 -3.22
N PHE A 307 6.69 13.41 -3.89
CA PHE A 307 6.85 12.01 -3.52
C PHE A 307 8.32 11.61 -3.38
N ILE A 308 9.17 11.87 -4.39
CA ILE A 308 10.59 11.49 -4.34
C ILE A 308 11.33 12.20 -3.21
N ARG A 309 11.05 13.48 -2.98
CA ARG A 309 11.65 14.24 -1.89
C ARG A 309 11.35 13.60 -0.53
N GLU A 310 10.10 13.18 -0.29
CA GLU A 310 9.71 12.55 0.96
C GLU A 310 10.17 11.08 1.05
N ALA A 311 10.09 10.31 -0.05
CA ALA A 311 10.57 8.92 -0.12
C ALA A 311 12.08 8.80 0.15
N ARG A 312 12.88 9.81 -0.23
CA ARG A 312 14.32 9.87 0.09
C ARG A 312 14.58 10.10 1.58
N ARG A 313 13.66 10.77 2.27
CA ARG A 313 13.76 11.11 3.68
C ARG A 313 13.12 10.07 4.58
N MET A 314 12.24 9.21 4.03
CA MET A 314 11.53 8.20 4.79
C MET A 314 12.46 7.37 5.68
N PRO A 315 11.99 6.96 6.87
CA PRO A 315 12.82 6.27 7.87
C PRO A 315 13.22 4.84 7.47
N LEU A 316 12.64 4.33 6.38
CA LEU A 316 12.96 3.03 5.79
C LEU A 316 13.95 3.14 4.63
N ARG A 317 14.62 2.03 4.32
CA ARG A 317 15.63 1.94 3.25
C ARG A 317 14.96 1.80 1.89
N LEU A 318 14.88 2.88 1.11
CA LEU A 318 14.43 2.80 -0.28
C LEU A 318 15.52 2.08 -1.10
N GLY A 319 15.16 0.96 -1.75
CA GLY A 319 16.05 0.22 -2.64
C GLY A 319 15.87 0.58 -4.11
N GLY A 320 14.65 0.90 -4.52
CA GLY A 320 14.34 1.27 -5.89
C GLY A 320 12.84 1.39 -6.15
N LEU A 321 12.48 1.90 -7.31
CA LEU A 321 11.09 2.11 -7.72
C LEU A 321 10.91 1.69 -9.17
N SER A 322 9.85 0.96 -9.48
CA SER A 322 9.31 0.99 -10.84
C SER A 322 8.43 2.22 -10.99
N VAL A 323 8.44 2.82 -12.17
CA VAL A 323 7.69 4.03 -12.50
C VAL A 323 6.78 3.74 -13.68
N THR A 324 5.49 3.96 -13.50
CA THR A 324 4.49 3.85 -14.57
C THR A 324 3.88 5.21 -14.90
N ALA A 325 2.92 5.24 -15.82
CA ALA A 325 2.24 6.46 -16.20
C ALA A 325 1.53 7.12 -14.98
N PRO A 326 1.48 8.46 -14.94
CA PRO A 326 2.10 9.43 -15.86
C PRO A 326 3.55 9.82 -15.50
N CYS A 327 4.13 9.24 -14.44
CA CYS A 327 5.32 9.75 -13.76
C CYS A 327 6.67 9.53 -14.47
N LYS A 328 6.72 8.85 -15.63
CA LYS A 328 8.00 8.46 -16.26
C LYS A 328 8.87 9.65 -16.69
N HIS A 329 8.26 10.77 -17.08
CA HIS A 329 8.99 11.96 -17.48
C HIS A 329 9.54 12.72 -16.26
N ASP A 330 8.76 12.84 -15.20
CA ASP A 330 9.24 13.46 -13.95
C ASP A 330 10.34 12.61 -13.30
N ALA A 331 10.25 11.28 -13.42
CA ALA A 331 11.30 10.36 -13.00
C ALA A 331 12.63 10.58 -13.72
N TYR A 332 12.58 10.92 -15.02
CA TYR A 332 13.77 11.30 -15.77
C TYR A 332 14.44 12.54 -15.18
N HIS A 333 13.67 13.60 -14.87
CA HIS A 333 14.21 14.82 -14.25
C HIS A 333 14.66 14.63 -12.80
N ALA A 334 14.12 13.65 -12.09
CA ALA A 334 14.48 13.37 -10.70
C ALA A 334 15.78 12.55 -10.54
N CYS A 335 16.23 11.85 -11.60
CA CYS A 335 17.43 11.01 -11.57
C CYS A 335 18.70 11.81 -11.87
N GLN A 336 19.81 11.45 -11.22
CA GLN A 336 21.12 12.10 -11.43
C GLN A 336 21.99 11.32 -12.41
N LEU A 337 21.77 10.00 -12.51
CA LEU A 337 22.44 9.11 -13.45
C LEU A 337 21.36 8.47 -14.33
N LEU A 338 21.61 8.37 -15.62
CA LEU A 338 20.67 7.84 -16.61
C LEU A 338 21.40 6.89 -17.56
N ASP A 339 20.70 5.87 -18.06
CA ASP A 339 21.15 5.09 -19.20
C ASP A 339 20.80 5.77 -20.54
N ASP A 340 21.50 5.40 -21.62
CA ASP A 340 21.28 5.96 -22.96
C ASP A 340 19.82 5.88 -23.42
N ALA A 341 19.13 4.80 -23.01
CA ALA A 341 17.73 4.56 -23.32
C ALA A 341 16.83 5.59 -22.61
N SER A 342 17.06 5.88 -21.33
CA SER A 342 16.29 6.90 -20.59
C SER A 342 16.60 8.31 -21.07
N GLU A 343 17.86 8.62 -21.42
CA GLU A 343 18.24 9.90 -22.02
C GLU A 343 17.52 10.12 -23.33
N THR A 344 17.56 9.14 -24.23
CA THR A 344 16.91 9.26 -25.54
C THR A 344 15.38 9.30 -25.44
N ALA A 345 14.80 8.54 -24.51
CA ALA A 345 13.36 8.47 -24.33
C ALA A 345 12.79 9.60 -23.46
N GLU A 346 13.65 10.38 -22.79
CA GLU A 346 13.28 11.33 -21.72
C GLU A 346 12.24 10.71 -20.76
N ALA A 347 12.48 9.46 -20.39
CA ALA A 347 11.55 8.64 -19.65
C ALA A 347 12.28 7.54 -18.88
N VAL A 348 12.05 7.47 -17.57
CA VAL A 348 12.58 6.44 -16.67
C VAL A 348 11.43 5.57 -16.18
N ASN A 349 11.57 4.24 -16.30
CA ASN A 349 10.60 3.28 -15.76
C ASN A 349 11.16 2.51 -14.54
N THR A 350 12.47 2.62 -14.28
CA THR A 350 13.17 1.90 -13.20
C THR A 350 14.14 2.84 -12.53
N ILE A 351 13.98 3.04 -11.22
CA ILE A 351 14.87 3.84 -10.39
C ILE A 351 15.59 2.91 -9.41
N ILE A 352 16.91 3.04 -9.34
CA ILE A 352 17.72 2.44 -8.29
C ILE A 352 18.10 3.55 -7.31
N ALA A 353 17.81 3.34 -6.03
CA ALA A 353 18.18 4.28 -4.98
C ALA A 353 19.47 3.79 -4.29
N GLU A 354 20.59 4.41 -4.61
CA GLU A 354 21.87 4.05 -4.00
C GLU A 354 22.03 4.69 -2.62
N ALA A 355 22.36 3.87 -1.63
CA ALA A 355 22.60 4.32 -0.27
C ALA A 355 24.04 4.84 -0.11
N SER A 356 24.31 6.07 -0.56
CA SER A 356 25.52 6.79 -0.15
C SER A 356 25.26 7.61 1.12
N ILE A 357 26.30 7.76 1.95
CA ILE A 357 26.29 8.16 3.36
C ILE A 357 25.79 9.61 3.61
N SER A 358 25.59 10.43 2.56
CA SER A 358 25.05 11.79 2.70
C SER A 358 23.94 12.16 1.70
N THR A 359 23.84 11.50 0.55
CA THR A 359 22.79 11.72 -0.44
C THR A 359 22.37 10.39 -1.08
N ARG A 360 21.06 10.11 -1.12
CA ARG A 360 20.54 8.99 -1.94
C ARG A 360 20.59 9.40 -3.41
N ILE A 361 21.59 8.98 -4.17
CA ILE A 361 21.64 9.21 -5.62
C ILE A 361 20.59 8.32 -6.27
N LEU A 362 19.82 8.87 -7.21
CA LEU A 362 18.84 8.13 -8.00
C LEU A 362 19.42 7.87 -9.39
N SER A 363 19.55 6.59 -9.72
CA SER A 363 19.98 6.11 -11.03
C SER A 363 18.76 5.62 -11.79
N GLY A 364 18.46 6.23 -12.94
CA GLY A 364 17.30 5.96 -13.76
C GLY A 364 17.63 5.09 -14.97
N PHE A 365 16.77 4.11 -15.22
CA PHE A 365 16.88 3.15 -16.31
C PHE A 365 15.56 2.98 -17.04
N ASN A 366 15.63 2.50 -18.28
CA ASN A 366 14.46 2.15 -19.07
C ASN A 366 14.49 0.69 -19.56
N THR A 367 13.71 -0.16 -18.90
CA THR A 367 13.62 -1.59 -19.21
C THR A 367 12.49 -1.94 -20.19
N ASP A 368 11.56 -1.02 -20.48
CA ASP A 368 10.42 -1.29 -21.37
C ASP A 368 10.88 -1.59 -22.80
N GLY A 369 11.79 -0.75 -23.31
CA GLY A 369 12.24 -0.85 -24.70
C GLY A 369 12.98 -2.15 -24.97
N GLN A 370 13.87 -2.55 -24.06
CA GLN A 370 14.59 -3.81 -24.17
C GLN A 370 13.64 -5.00 -24.06
N ALA A 371 12.73 -5.01 -23.08
CA ALA A 371 11.78 -6.09 -22.89
C ALA A 371 10.90 -6.35 -24.13
N VAL A 372 10.35 -5.29 -24.75
CA VAL A 372 9.54 -5.44 -25.96
C VAL A 372 10.36 -6.02 -27.12
N ALA A 373 11.60 -5.56 -27.28
CA ALA A 373 12.45 -6.04 -28.36
C ALA A 373 12.85 -7.51 -28.17
N GLU A 374 13.16 -7.93 -26.95
CA GLU A 374 13.47 -9.32 -26.62
C GLU A 374 12.27 -10.25 -26.83
N VAL A 375 11.08 -9.82 -26.41
CA VAL A 375 9.83 -10.56 -26.66
C VAL A 375 9.58 -10.71 -28.16
N LEU A 376 9.73 -9.65 -28.95
CA LEU A 376 9.57 -9.74 -30.40
C LEU A 376 10.61 -10.65 -31.05
N GLU A 377 11.85 -10.61 -30.58
CA GLU A 377 12.91 -11.50 -31.06
C GLU A 377 12.63 -12.98 -30.76
N SER A 378 12.18 -13.31 -29.54
CA SER A 378 11.86 -14.70 -29.18
C SER A 378 10.74 -15.25 -30.06
N HIS A 379 9.63 -14.50 -30.16
CA HIS A 379 8.46 -14.90 -30.95
C HIS A 379 8.76 -15.05 -32.44
N LEU A 380 9.71 -14.26 -32.98
CA LEU A 380 10.10 -14.37 -34.39
C LEU A 380 11.17 -15.43 -34.65
N ARG A 381 11.95 -15.84 -33.64
CA ARG A 381 12.97 -16.90 -33.75
C ARG A 381 12.36 -18.29 -33.63
N GLU A 382 11.47 -18.49 -32.68
CA GLU A 382 10.99 -19.82 -32.28
C GLU A 382 9.67 -20.18 -32.97
N GLY A 383 9.04 -19.24 -33.68
CA GLY A 383 7.59 -19.28 -33.81
C GLY A 383 6.98 -19.03 -32.43
N ILE A 384 5.66 -19.11 -32.30
CA ILE A 384 5.06 -19.09 -30.96
C ILE A 384 5.51 -20.39 -30.28
N ASP A 385 6.43 -20.31 -29.32
CA ASP A 385 6.68 -21.43 -28.42
C ASP A 385 5.46 -21.53 -27.48
N GLU A 386 4.49 -22.33 -27.92
CA GLU A 386 3.30 -22.64 -27.13
C GLU A 386 3.69 -23.14 -25.73
N HIS A 387 4.87 -23.74 -25.57
CA HIS A 387 5.36 -24.24 -24.28
C HIS A 387 5.80 -23.13 -23.31
N PHE A 388 6.37 -22.01 -23.78
CA PHE A 388 6.69 -20.87 -22.91
C PHE A 388 5.42 -20.12 -22.49
N LEU A 389 4.44 -20.00 -23.39
CA LEU A 389 3.12 -19.48 -23.05
C LEU A 389 2.41 -20.41 -22.06
N GLU A 390 2.50 -21.73 -22.24
CA GLU A 390 2.00 -22.73 -21.29
C GLU A 390 2.72 -22.61 -19.94
N GLN A 391 4.03 -22.39 -19.88
CA GLN A 391 4.77 -22.22 -18.62
C GLN A 391 4.43 -20.90 -17.90
N LEU A 392 4.24 -19.82 -18.64
CA LEU A 392 3.79 -18.55 -18.05
C LEU A 392 2.33 -18.67 -17.60
N GLU A 393 1.49 -19.32 -18.40
CA GLU A 393 0.13 -19.71 -18.04
C GLU A 393 0.13 -20.67 -16.86
N ASP A 394 1.11 -21.56 -16.67
CA ASP A 394 1.21 -22.48 -15.54
C ASP A 394 1.69 -21.77 -14.28
N VAL A 395 2.60 -20.80 -14.38
CA VAL A 395 2.95 -19.90 -13.26
C VAL A 395 1.74 -19.04 -12.86
N LEU A 396 0.90 -18.65 -13.84
CA LEU A 396 -0.34 -17.92 -13.63
C LEU A 396 -1.53 -18.84 -13.26
N ARG A 397 -1.51 -20.13 -13.62
CA ARG A 397 -2.53 -21.15 -13.31
C ARG A 397 -2.22 -21.86 -12.00
N GLU A 398 -0.98 -22.00 -11.57
CA GLU A 398 -0.67 -22.33 -10.18
C GLU A 398 -1.20 -21.25 -9.23
N THR A 399 -1.61 -20.09 -9.77
CA THR A 399 -2.50 -19.12 -9.11
C THR A 399 -4.00 -19.24 -9.42
N GLU A 400 -4.43 -19.92 -10.50
CA GLU A 400 -5.84 -20.13 -10.90
C GLU A 400 -6.35 -21.58 -10.78
N VAL A 401 -5.60 -22.55 -10.24
CA VAL A 401 -6.11 -23.90 -9.89
C VAL A 401 -7.01 -23.86 -8.64
N ALA A 402 -7.50 -22.68 -8.29
CA ALA A 402 -8.88 -22.51 -7.89
C ALA A 402 -9.67 -21.76 -9.00
N GLN A 403 -10.22 -22.55 -9.93
CA GLN A 403 -11.42 -22.32 -10.77
C GLN A 403 -11.28 -21.85 -12.23
N VAL A 404 -12.28 -22.25 -13.03
CA VAL A 404 -12.17 -22.79 -14.39
C VAL A 404 -13.33 -22.35 -15.28
N LYS A 405 -12.95 -21.99 -16.52
CA LYS A 405 -13.66 -22.02 -17.84
C LYS A 405 -14.40 -20.75 -18.31
N PRO A 406 -14.25 -20.41 -19.61
CA PRO A 406 -14.66 -19.11 -20.15
C PRO A 406 -16.14 -19.10 -20.58
N VAL A 407 -16.82 -17.97 -20.32
CA VAL A 407 -18.13 -17.68 -20.90
C VAL A 407 -18.14 -16.32 -21.60
N ALA A 408 -18.66 -16.40 -22.83
CA ALA A 408 -19.10 -15.44 -23.85
C ALA A 408 -19.13 -13.92 -23.56
N GLU A 409 -18.71 -13.20 -24.61
CA GLU A 409 -18.72 -11.74 -24.84
C GLU A 409 -20.02 -11.03 -24.43
N CYS A 410 -19.86 -9.87 -23.78
CA CYS A 410 -20.93 -8.90 -23.53
C CYS A 410 -20.59 -7.53 -24.18
N PRO A 411 -21.58 -6.75 -24.64
CA PRO A 411 -21.44 -5.79 -25.73
C PRO A 411 -20.94 -4.39 -25.32
N ARG A 412 -20.34 -3.70 -26.30
CA ARG A 412 -19.74 -2.35 -26.16
C ARG A 412 -20.76 -1.28 -25.75
N PRO A 413 -20.42 -0.35 -24.85
CA PRO A 413 -21.24 0.84 -24.62
C PRO A 413 -21.05 1.90 -25.70
N MET A 414 -22.15 2.61 -25.95
CA MET A 414 -22.35 3.65 -26.96
C MET A 414 -21.49 4.90 -26.76
N GLN A 415 -21.14 5.52 -27.90
CA GLN A 415 -20.46 6.81 -28.04
C GLN A 415 -21.26 7.94 -27.35
N GLN A 416 -20.56 8.77 -26.57
CA GLN A 416 -21.02 10.10 -26.21
C GLN A 416 -20.06 11.16 -26.77
N THR A 417 -20.70 12.23 -27.21
CA THR A 417 -20.27 13.29 -28.12
C THR A 417 -19.41 14.37 -27.46
N ASP A 418 -18.69 15.08 -28.33
CA ASP A 418 -17.67 16.09 -28.08
C ASP A 418 -18.12 17.26 -27.19
N ALA A 419 -17.21 17.71 -26.31
CA ALA A 419 -17.27 19.00 -25.64
C ALA A 419 -15.88 19.66 -25.64
N GLU A 420 -15.89 20.95 -25.94
CA GLU A 420 -14.79 21.81 -26.39
C GLU A 420 -13.74 22.11 -25.31
N THR A 421 -12.48 22.21 -25.73
CA THR A 421 -11.31 22.67 -24.95
C THR A 421 -11.15 24.18 -24.98
N PRO A 422 -10.82 24.86 -23.85
CA PRO A 422 -10.24 26.20 -23.87
C PRO A 422 -8.70 26.18 -23.79
N GLU A 423 -8.12 27.21 -24.39
CA GLU A 423 -6.71 27.46 -24.71
C GLU A 423 -5.75 27.47 -23.50
N ALA A 424 -4.56 26.90 -23.72
CA ALA A 424 -3.44 26.94 -22.78
C ALA A 424 -2.66 28.26 -22.92
N ALA A 425 -2.54 28.99 -21.81
CA ALA A 425 -1.70 30.18 -21.70
C ALA A 425 -0.21 29.81 -21.61
N SER A 426 0.62 30.51 -22.37
CA SER A 426 2.09 30.43 -22.39
C SER A 426 2.69 30.85 -21.04
N LEU A 427 3.48 29.97 -20.41
CA LEU A 427 4.30 30.32 -19.26
C LEU A 427 5.76 30.51 -19.68
N ASP A 428 6.21 31.71 -19.35
CA ASP A 428 7.50 32.32 -19.61
C ASP A 428 8.63 31.59 -18.87
N ARG A 429 9.77 31.41 -19.55
CA ARG A 429 10.98 30.78 -18.98
C ARG A 429 11.83 31.87 -18.35
N GLY A 430 11.83 31.94 -17.01
CA GLY A 430 12.62 32.91 -16.27
C GLY A 430 13.29 32.32 -15.03
N ALA A 431 14.56 31.94 -15.21
CA ALA A 431 15.69 32.07 -14.28
C ALA A 431 15.60 31.49 -12.86
N TRP A 432 16.41 30.46 -12.56
CA TRP A 432 17.12 30.32 -11.27
C TRP A 432 18.41 29.46 -11.44
N VAL A 433 19.54 30.13 -11.21
CA VAL A 433 20.86 29.67 -10.71
C VAL A 433 21.93 29.11 -11.69
N ASP A 434 22.78 30.05 -12.12
CA ASP A 434 24.23 30.15 -11.86
C ASP A 434 25.18 28.99 -12.30
N GLU A 435 25.54 29.02 -13.58
CA GLU A 435 26.69 28.32 -14.15
C GLU A 435 28.01 29.04 -13.81
N THR A 436 28.62 28.75 -12.67
CA THR A 436 30.09 28.85 -12.53
C THR A 436 30.57 28.03 -11.34
N GLN A 437 30.89 26.76 -11.56
CA GLN A 437 31.99 26.00 -10.92
C GLN A 437 31.82 24.49 -11.18
N GLN A 438 32.07 24.04 -12.42
CA GLN A 438 32.33 22.63 -12.70
C GLN A 438 33.29 22.49 -13.89
N GLN A 439 34.48 23.06 -13.73
CA GLN A 439 35.61 22.80 -14.64
C GLN A 439 36.91 22.91 -13.85
N SER A 440 37.22 21.85 -13.09
CA SER A 440 38.60 21.43 -12.78
C SER A 440 38.57 20.26 -11.81
N ARG A 441 38.74 19.05 -12.37
CA ARG A 441 39.39 17.85 -11.81
C ARG A 441 38.82 16.61 -12.51
N ARG A 442 39.26 16.41 -13.76
CA ARG A 442 39.44 15.07 -14.33
C ARG A 442 40.94 14.89 -14.43
N GLU A 443 41.55 14.36 -13.37
CA GLU A 443 42.87 13.75 -13.47
C GLU A 443 42.65 12.31 -13.94
N GLU A 444 43.25 11.98 -15.08
CA GLU A 444 43.28 10.63 -15.65
C GLU A 444 44.01 9.68 -14.68
N VAL A 445 43.29 8.70 -14.16
CA VAL A 445 43.89 7.49 -13.60
C VAL A 445 43.62 6.37 -14.60
N GLN A 446 44.65 6.01 -15.37
CA GLN A 446 44.65 4.81 -16.19
C GLN A 446 44.76 3.58 -15.28
N ASP A 447 43.72 2.75 -15.25
CA ASP A 447 43.76 1.40 -14.69
C ASP A 447 44.00 0.38 -15.82
N PRO A 448 45.09 -0.40 -15.82
CA PRO A 448 45.43 -1.30 -16.91
C PRO A 448 44.89 -2.71 -16.62
N THR A 449 43.63 -2.99 -16.98
CA THR A 449 43.15 -4.31 -17.48
C THR A 449 41.64 -4.25 -17.76
N GLU A 450 41.24 -3.68 -18.90
CA GLU A 450 39.95 -4.00 -19.52
C GLU A 450 40.15 -5.15 -20.52
N PRO A 451 39.34 -6.22 -20.48
CA PRO A 451 39.32 -7.19 -21.56
C PRO A 451 38.79 -6.48 -22.82
N SER A 452 39.51 -6.65 -23.93
CA SER A 452 39.14 -6.07 -25.22
C SER A 452 37.67 -6.34 -25.56
N PRO A 453 36.97 -5.38 -26.20
CA PRO A 453 35.58 -5.57 -26.59
C PRO A 453 35.50 -6.81 -27.48
N ILE A 454 34.69 -7.78 -27.06
CA ILE A 454 34.35 -8.93 -27.88
C ILE A 454 33.70 -8.36 -29.14
N GLN A 455 34.45 -8.33 -30.24
CA GLN A 455 33.91 -8.01 -31.55
C GLN A 455 32.85 -9.07 -31.86
N SER A 456 31.59 -8.66 -31.83
CA SER A 456 30.48 -9.45 -32.34
C SER A 456 30.75 -9.76 -33.81
N PRO A 457 30.58 -11.02 -34.25
CA PRO A 457 30.94 -11.42 -35.60
C PRO A 457 30.07 -10.65 -36.61
N ALA A 458 30.74 -9.90 -37.49
CA ALA A 458 30.11 -9.27 -38.64
C ALA A 458 29.47 -10.36 -39.52
N GLY A 459 28.13 -10.46 -39.54
CA GLY A 459 27.44 -11.32 -40.50
C GLY A 459 26.08 -11.89 -40.10
N ALA A 460 25.67 -11.86 -38.83
CA ALA A 460 24.32 -12.28 -38.45
C ALA A 460 23.44 -11.04 -38.25
N GLN A 461 22.70 -10.63 -39.28
CA GLN A 461 21.64 -9.62 -39.10
C GLN A 461 20.62 -10.18 -38.10
N GLY A 462 20.35 -9.41 -37.04
CA GLY A 462 19.37 -9.78 -36.02
C GLY A 462 17.98 -9.97 -36.64
N VAL A 463 17.13 -10.78 -36.01
CA VAL A 463 15.80 -11.17 -36.53
C VAL A 463 14.86 -9.98 -36.76
N LEU A 464 15.11 -8.87 -36.06
CA LEU A 464 14.38 -7.61 -36.19
C LEU A 464 14.89 -6.67 -37.29
N HIS A 465 16.05 -6.94 -37.90
CA HIS A 465 16.64 -6.10 -38.93
C HIS A 465 15.69 -5.95 -40.14
N ASP A 466 15.52 -4.73 -40.64
CA ASP A 466 14.63 -4.34 -41.76
C ASP A 466 13.13 -4.64 -41.56
N LYS A 467 12.70 -5.07 -40.36
CA LYS A 467 11.27 -5.23 -40.06
C LYS A 467 10.60 -3.86 -39.98
N LYS A 468 9.40 -3.75 -40.55
CA LYS A 468 8.55 -2.56 -40.46
C LYS A 468 7.68 -2.66 -39.22
N VAL A 469 7.78 -1.68 -38.34
CA VAL A 469 7.03 -1.65 -37.07
C VAL A 469 6.16 -0.40 -37.01
N LEU A 470 4.87 -0.58 -36.71
CA LEU A 470 3.96 0.50 -36.36
C LEU A 470 3.89 0.61 -34.83
N ILE A 471 4.24 1.78 -34.30
CA ILE A 471 4.09 2.12 -32.89
C ILE A 471 2.88 3.03 -32.74
N LEU A 472 1.95 2.64 -31.88
CA LEU A 472 0.77 3.43 -31.53
C LEU A 472 1.03 4.14 -30.19
N GLY A 473 1.03 5.46 -30.20
CA GLY A 473 1.35 6.32 -29.06
C GLY A 473 2.73 6.98 -29.17
N ALA A 474 2.90 8.11 -28.48
CA ALA A 474 4.17 8.86 -28.41
C ALA A 474 4.63 9.15 -26.96
N GLY A 475 4.05 8.48 -25.95
CA GLY A 475 4.45 8.63 -24.56
C GLY A 475 5.78 7.95 -24.23
N GLY A 476 6.22 8.04 -22.96
CA GLY A 476 7.53 7.55 -22.52
C GLY A 476 7.83 6.08 -22.89
N ALA A 477 6.84 5.18 -22.78
CA ALA A 477 6.99 3.78 -23.20
C ALA A 477 7.23 3.66 -24.72
N ALA A 478 6.47 4.40 -25.54
CA ALA A 478 6.63 4.38 -27.00
C ALA A 478 8.00 4.90 -27.43
N ARG A 479 8.53 5.93 -26.78
CA ARG A 479 9.87 6.47 -27.06
C ARG A 479 10.96 5.45 -26.75
N ALA A 480 10.86 4.75 -25.61
CA ALA A 480 11.80 3.69 -25.25
C ALA A 480 11.76 2.49 -26.22
N ILE A 481 10.55 2.05 -26.59
CA ILE A 481 10.37 0.98 -27.58
C ILE A 481 10.96 1.39 -28.93
N ALA A 482 10.66 2.60 -29.39
CA ALA A 482 11.20 3.12 -30.65
C ALA A 482 12.74 3.15 -30.64
N HIS A 483 13.36 3.59 -29.55
CA HIS A 483 14.80 3.59 -29.39
C HIS A 483 15.39 2.17 -29.53
N SER A 484 14.86 1.22 -28.76
CA SER A 484 15.33 -0.17 -28.71
C SER A 484 15.17 -0.91 -30.05
N LEU A 485 14.05 -0.69 -30.76
CA LEU A 485 13.81 -1.30 -32.07
C LEU A 485 14.65 -0.65 -33.18
N ARG A 486 14.89 0.67 -33.10
CA ARG A 486 15.76 1.35 -34.05
C ARG A 486 17.21 0.89 -33.94
N GLN A 487 17.71 0.65 -32.72
CA GLN A 487 19.04 0.06 -32.49
C GLN A 487 19.18 -1.34 -33.12
N ARG A 488 18.06 -2.07 -33.26
CA ARG A 488 18.01 -3.39 -33.90
C ARG A 488 17.77 -3.35 -35.42
N GLY A 489 17.75 -2.16 -36.01
CA GLY A 489 17.61 -1.98 -37.46
C GLY A 489 16.18 -2.05 -37.97
N CYS A 490 15.15 -1.88 -37.12
CA CYS A 490 13.77 -1.78 -37.59
C CYS A 490 13.49 -0.45 -38.31
N ALA A 491 12.60 -0.49 -39.30
CA ALA A 491 11.98 0.68 -39.89
C ALA A 491 10.70 1.03 -39.13
N LEU A 492 10.63 2.22 -38.54
CA LEU A 492 9.56 2.61 -37.61
C LEU A 492 8.58 3.60 -38.24
N THR A 493 7.29 3.34 -38.04
CA THR A 493 6.20 4.31 -38.23
C THR A 493 5.56 4.59 -36.88
N ILE A 494 5.41 5.86 -36.50
CA ILE A 494 4.74 6.26 -35.26
C ILE A 494 3.41 6.90 -35.60
N SER A 495 2.34 6.47 -34.94
CA SER A 495 1.02 7.08 -35.03
C SER A 495 0.55 7.42 -33.63
N ASN A 496 0.16 8.68 -33.41
CA ASN A 496 -0.33 9.16 -32.12
C ASN A 496 -1.61 9.97 -32.34
N ARG A 497 -2.44 10.08 -31.30
CA ARG A 497 -3.70 10.84 -31.38
C ARG A 497 -3.46 12.35 -31.54
N THR A 498 -2.39 12.86 -30.94
CA THR A 498 -2.03 14.28 -30.87
C THR A 498 -0.69 14.55 -31.52
#